data_AF-A0A938KZC8-F1
#
_entry.id   AF-A0A938KZC8-F1
#
_cell.length_a   1.000
_cell.length_b   1.000
_cell.length_c   1.000
_cell.angle_alpha   90.00
_cell.angle_beta   90.00
_cell.angle_gamma   90.00
#
_symmetry.space_group_name_H-M   'P 1'
#
loop_
_entity.id
_entity.type
_entity.pdbx_description
1 polymer ?
#
loop_
_entity_poly.entity_id
_entity_poly.type
_entity_poly.pdbx_seq_one_letter_code
_entity_poly.pdbx_strand_id
1 'polypeptide(L)'
;MPLNVRPYQLLCAVCRVGEGKGNELLEGVREAPDRPLRIVCNAGDVYAYQDPGTGEDTPEGADYNRKRDLDILQRMSWPPGIVLPARTAFMMLLERIVTVEGLCGYETVTGEGWEGCAKAGSGYYEQGRAKGIGGIIPPRSEEEMREEKARSIRALEEAEEVSIRPHILMCAVCQYGGGVRPPYPPDNLPELLQIILHEKPDLRIRMARGADWMMCSPCPARVPKLNACVNVLGSGGLSNEKRDLDMLQKLGLHFGSVMGATDLYRLIFERIPTTADICKREG
;
A
#
# COMPACT_ATOMS: atom_id res chain seq x y z
N MET A 1 -12.33 -1.25 15.31
CA MET A 1 -13.52 -1.17 14.43
C MET A 1 -13.16 -0.29 13.23
N PRO A 2 -13.63 -0.59 12.00
CA PRO A 2 -13.40 0.29 10.85
C PRO A 2 -13.99 1.68 11.06
N LEU A 3 -13.34 2.71 10.53
CA LEU A 3 -13.89 4.07 10.47
C LEU A 3 -14.85 4.14 9.27
N ASN A 4 -16.09 4.54 9.50
CA ASN A 4 -17.04 4.78 8.41
C ASN A 4 -16.66 6.09 7.70
N VAL A 5 -16.62 6.06 6.37
CA VAL A 5 -16.27 7.21 5.53
C VAL A 5 -17.17 7.22 4.30
N ARG A 6 -17.75 8.38 3.98
CA ARG A 6 -18.47 8.61 2.72
C ARG A 6 -17.48 8.75 1.55
N PRO A 7 -17.76 8.23 0.35
CA PRO A 7 -16.88 8.37 -0.80
C PRO A 7 -16.39 9.80 -1.06
N TYR A 8 -17.28 10.79 -0.98
CA TYR A 8 -16.91 12.19 -1.18
C TYR A 8 -15.90 12.71 -0.14
N GLN A 9 -15.90 12.20 1.09
CA GLN A 9 -14.97 12.62 2.15
C GLN A 9 -13.52 12.28 1.79
N LEU A 10 -13.29 11.21 1.01
CA LEU A 10 -11.96 10.90 0.46
C LEU A 10 -11.51 11.97 -0.54
N LEU A 11 -12.40 12.41 -1.43
CA LEU A 11 -12.10 13.51 -2.36
C LEU A 11 -11.84 14.82 -1.61
N CYS A 12 -12.66 15.12 -0.60
CA CYS A 12 -12.45 16.29 0.25
C CYS A 12 -11.10 16.25 0.96
N ALA A 13 -10.66 15.09 1.46
CA ALA A 13 -9.33 14.94 2.05
C ALA A 13 -8.21 15.27 1.05
N VAL A 14 -8.28 14.78 -0.20
CA VAL A 14 -7.31 15.14 -1.25
C VAL A 14 -7.37 16.64 -1.57
N CYS A 15 -8.57 17.20 -1.72
CA CYS A 15 -8.76 18.63 -1.96
C CYS A 15 -8.17 19.49 -0.83
N ARG A 16 -8.33 19.11 0.44
CA ARG A 16 -7.72 19.79 1.59
C ARG A 16 -6.19 19.76 1.56
N VAL A 17 -5.60 18.63 1.14
CA VAL A 17 -4.15 18.53 0.92
C VAL A 17 -3.66 19.54 -0.14
N GLY A 18 -4.44 19.76 -1.21
CA GLY A 18 -4.14 20.80 -2.21
C GLY A 18 -4.29 22.22 -1.66
N GLU A 19 -5.35 22.47 -0.90
CA GLU A 19 -5.60 23.75 -0.20
C GLU A 19 -4.54 24.05 0.89
N GLY A 20 -3.72 23.07 1.29
CA GLY A 20 -2.76 23.21 2.38
C GLY A 20 -3.42 23.17 3.77
N LYS A 21 -4.59 22.54 3.88
CA LYS A 21 -5.37 22.40 5.12
C LYS A 21 -5.49 20.94 5.57
N GLY A 22 -5.75 20.74 6.86
CA GLY A 22 -6.11 19.45 7.44
C GLY A 22 -7.63 19.23 7.49
N ASN A 23 -8.02 18.01 7.84
CA ASN A 23 -9.33 17.66 8.37
C ASN A 23 -9.17 16.40 9.26
N GLU A 24 -10.21 16.06 10.03
CA GLU A 24 -10.18 14.94 10.98
C GLU A 24 -9.82 13.61 10.31
N LEU A 25 -10.31 13.37 9.09
CA LEU A 25 -9.99 12.16 8.33
C LEU A 25 -8.49 12.10 7.99
N LEU A 26 -7.91 13.20 7.49
CA LEU A 26 -6.48 13.29 7.18
C LEU A 26 -5.62 13.10 8.43
N GLU A 27 -5.99 13.73 9.54
CA GLU A 27 -5.27 13.58 10.81
C GLU A 27 -5.31 12.13 11.29
N GLY A 28 -6.50 11.52 11.30
CA GLY A 28 -6.68 10.13 11.71
C GLY A 28 -5.98 9.13 10.78
N VAL A 29 -5.81 9.45 9.50
CA VAL A 29 -5.07 8.64 8.53
C VAL A 29 -3.56 8.84 8.66
N ARG A 30 -3.09 10.05 8.98
CA ARG A 30 -1.67 10.30 9.25
C ARG A 30 -1.19 9.59 10.50
N GLU A 31 -2.02 9.54 11.54
CA GLU A 31 -1.73 8.82 12.77
C GLU A 31 -1.74 7.30 12.57
N ALA A 32 -2.72 6.79 11.80
CA ALA A 32 -2.87 5.37 11.50
C ALA A 32 -3.12 5.13 10.00
N PRO A 33 -2.05 5.14 9.17
CA PRO A 33 -2.15 5.07 7.70
C PRO A 33 -2.86 3.85 7.13
N ASP A 34 -2.85 2.76 7.87
CA ASP A 34 -3.41 1.47 7.46
C ASP A 34 -4.67 1.13 8.26
N ARG A 35 -5.26 2.13 8.95
CA ARG A 35 -6.55 1.94 9.65
C ARG A 35 -7.63 1.49 8.65
N PRO A 36 -8.49 0.53 9.02
CA PRO A 36 -9.57 0.12 8.13
C PRO A 36 -10.60 1.25 7.95
N LEU A 37 -10.90 1.58 6.70
CA LEU A 37 -12.00 2.46 6.31
C LEU A 37 -13.12 1.60 5.74
N ARG A 38 -14.33 1.75 6.26
CA ARG A 38 -15.55 1.22 5.66
C ARG A 38 -16.18 2.32 4.82
N ILE A 39 -16.28 2.09 3.51
CA ILE A 39 -16.88 3.06 2.60
C ILE A 39 -18.40 2.92 2.65
N VAL A 40 -19.12 3.92 3.16
CA VAL A 40 -20.58 3.89 3.34
C VAL A 40 -21.24 5.01 2.54
N CYS A 41 -22.46 4.81 2.05
CA CYS A 41 -23.24 5.85 1.40
C CYS A 41 -24.73 5.51 1.46
N ASN A 42 -25.61 6.48 1.21
CA ASN A 42 -27.05 6.25 1.06
C ASN A 42 -27.34 5.60 -0.30
N ALA A 43 -26.92 4.35 -0.49
CA ALA A 43 -27.11 3.63 -1.74
C ALA A 43 -28.59 3.29 -1.98
N GLY A 44 -29.33 2.98 -0.91
CA GLY A 44 -30.71 2.50 -1.00
C GLY A 44 -30.82 1.12 -1.66
N ASP A 45 -32.03 0.78 -2.11
CA ASP A 45 -32.34 -0.51 -2.76
C ASP A 45 -31.79 -1.71 -1.94
N VAL A 46 -31.23 -2.73 -2.59
CA VAL A 46 -30.60 -3.89 -1.95
C VAL A 46 -29.42 -3.54 -1.03
N TYR A 47 -28.90 -2.30 -1.07
CA TYR A 47 -27.82 -1.81 -0.20
C TYR A 47 -28.32 -0.93 0.96
N ALA A 48 -29.63 -0.73 1.13
CA ALA A 48 -30.19 0.16 2.15
C ALA A 48 -29.74 -0.16 3.59
N TYR A 49 -29.33 -1.41 3.85
CA TYR A 49 -28.78 -1.84 5.15
C TYR A 49 -27.42 -1.18 5.49
N GLN A 50 -26.81 -0.46 4.56
CA GLN A 50 -25.54 0.26 4.73
C GLN A 50 -25.71 1.78 4.72
N ASP A 51 -26.93 2.28 4.57
CA ASP A 51 -27.22 3.72 4.48
C ASP A 51 -26.92 4.40 5.82
N PRO A 52 -25.95 5.34 5.87
CA PRO A 52 -25.59 6.02 7.11
C PRO A 52 -26.54 7.20 7.44
N GLY A 53 -27.54 7.48 6.59
CA GLY A 53 -28.41 8.64 6.71
C GLY A 53 -27.79 9.92 6.15
N THR A 54 -28.46 11.05 6.36
CA THR A 54 -28.12 12.36 5.77
C THR A 54 -27.35 13.28 6.73
N GLY A 55 -26.97 12.80 7.92
CA GLY A 55 -26.34 13.61 8.97
C GLY A 55 -24.97 14.19 8.60
N GLU A 56 -24.30 13.60 7.60
CA GLU A 56 -23.01 14.06 7.07
C GLU A 56 -23.15 14.66 5.66
N ASP A 57 -24.36 14.96 5.18
CA ASP A 57 -24.53 15.55 3.85
C ASP A 57 -23.96 16.99 3.80
N THR A 58 -23.35 17.34 2.67
CA THR A 58 -22.92 18.71 2.39
C THR A 58 -24.09 19.61 1.96
N PRO A 59 -23.97 20.96 1.99
CA PRO A 59 -25.09 21.89 1.81
C PRO A 59 -25.87 21.78 0.49
N GLU A 60 -25.31 21.15 -0.54
CA GLU A 60 -25.93 20.93 -1.85
C GLU A 60 -27.15 19.97 -1.78
N GLY A 61 -27.36 19.27 -0.66
CA GLY A 61 -28.57 18.48 -0.39
C GLY A 61 -28.43 16.98 -0.60
N ALA A 62 -29.45 16.23 -0.18
CA ALA A 62 -29.38 14.76 -0.05
C ALA A 62 -29.19 14.04 -1.39
N ASP A 63 -29.93 14.44 -2.43
CA ASP A 63 -29.86 13.79 -3.74
C ASP A 63 -28.51 14.03 -4.42
N TYR A 64 -27.96 15.24 -4.30
CA TYR A 64 -26.63 15.55 -4.79
C TYR A 64 -25.56 14.72 -4.08
N ASN A 65 -25.59 14.66 -2.73
CA ASN A 65 -24.64 13.88 -1.95
C ASN A 65 -24.71 12.39 -2.31
N ARG A 66 -25.91 11.86 -2.44
CA ARG A 66 -26.16 10.48 -2.87
C ARG A 66 -25.60 10.22 -4.26
N LYS A 67 -25.91 11.06 -5.25
CA LYS A 67 -25.41 10.90 -6.62
C LYS A 67 -23.88 10.96 -6.67
N ARG A 68 -23.27 11.95 -6.02
CA ARG A 68 -21.81 12.12 -5.96
C ARG A 68 -21.14 10.88 -5.39
N ASP A 69 -21.65 10.33 -4.29
CA ASP A 69 -21.10 9.11 -3.69
C ASP A 69 -21.21 7.89 -4.62
N LEU A 70 -22.36 7.73 -5.28
CA LEU A 70 -22.57 6.64 -6.24
C LEU A 70 -21.67 6.77 -7.47
N ASP A 71 -21.48 7.97 -8.01
CA ASP A 71 -20.57 8.23 -9.13
C ASP A 71 -19.12 7.89 -8.74
N ILE A 72 -18.69 8.21 -7.53
CA ILE A 72 -17.36 7.85 -7.01
C ILE A 72 -17.23 6.33 -6.91
N LEU A 73 -18.18 5.66 -6.27
CA LEU A 73 -18.15 4.20 -6.12
C LEU A 73 -18.14 3.48 -7.47
N GLN A 74 -18.89 3.98 -8.45
CA GLN A 74 -18.89 3.47 -9.82
C GLN A 74 -17.50 3.56 -10.46
N ARG A 75 -16.85 4.75 -10.42
CA ARG A 75 -15.49 4.94 -10.95
C ARG A 75 -14.45 4.08 -10.24
N MET A 76 -14.61 3.89 -8.94
CA MET A 76 -13.74 3.03 -8.13
C MET A 76 -14.00 1.54 -8.32
N SER A 77 -15.14 1.16 -8.89
CA SER A 77 -15.64 -0.21 -8.93
C SER A 77 -15.71 -0.83 -7.52
N TRP A 78 -16.15 -0.04 -6.54
CA TRP A 78 -16.28 -0.44 -5.15
C TRP A 78 -17.75 -0.65 -4.77
N PRO A 79 -18.13 -1.78 -4.17
CA PRO A 79 -19.45 -1.92 -3.58
C PRO A 79 -19.55 -1.07 -2.31
N PRO A 80 -20.74 -0.52 -1.99
CA PRO A 80 -21.00 0.06 -0.68
C PRO A 80 -20.64 -0.95 0.44
N GLY A 81 -20.12 -0.43 1.55
CA GLY A 81 -19.67 -1.18 2.71
C GLY A 81 -18.31 -1.88 2.60
N ILE A 82 -17.61 -1.76 1.48
CA ILE A 82 -16.25 -2.31 1.34
C ILE A 82 -15.32 -1.77 2.44
N VAL A 83 -14.47 -2.64 2.99
CA VAL A 83 -13.47 -2.26 3.99
C VAL A 83 -12.07 -2.39 3.41
N LEU A 84 -11.31 -1.30 3.41
CA LEU A 84 -9.94 -1.23 2.88
C LEU A 84 -9.02 -0.53 3.89
N PRO A 85 -7.72 -0.83 3.94
CA PRO A 85 -6.75 0.04 4.59
C PRO A 85 -6.81 1.46 3.98
N ALA A 86 -6.74 2.51 4.81
CA ALA A 86 -6.84 3.89 4.33
C ALA A 86 -5.83 4.20 3.22
N ARG A 87 -4.58 3.76 3.36
CA ARG A 87 -3.54 3.87 2.34
C ARG A 87 -3.98 3.28 0.99
N THR A 88 -4.54 2.06 1.00
CA THR A 88 -5.05 1.41 -0.22
C THR A 88 -6.18 2.21 -0.85
N ALA A 89 -7.14 2.68 -0.05
CA ALA A 89 -8.24 3.49 -0.54
C ALA A 89 -7.75 4.77 -1.23
N PHE A 90 -6.84 5.52 -0.59
CA PHE A 90 -6.32 6.76 -1.15
C PHE A 90 -5.46 6.57 -2.40
N MET A 91 -4.57 5.58 -2.42
CA MET A 91 -3.79 5.27 -3.63
C MET A 91 -4.68 4.94 -4.82
N MET A 92 -5.66 4.04 -4.64
CA MET A 92 -6.58 3.66 -5.72
C MET A 92 -7.37 4.88 -6.20
N LEU A 93 -7.81 5.74 -5.27
CA LEU A 93 -8.52 6.96 -5.59
C LEU A 93 -7.66 7.95 -6.38
N LEU A 94 -6.40 8.15 -5.99
CA LEU A 94 -5.45 9.02 -6.70
C LEU A 94 -5.11 8.50 -8.11
N GLU A 95 -5.09 7.18 -8.28
CA GLU A 95 -4.89 6.52 -9.57
C GLU A 95 -6.10 6.69 -10.49
N ARG A 96 -7.32 6.42 -9.99
CA ARG A 96 -8.54 6.36 -10.81
C ARG A 96 -9.26 7.69 -11.00
N ILE A 97 -9.23 8.57 -9.99
CA ILE A 97 -9.93 9.85 -10.04
C ILE A 97 -8.89 10.94 -10.35
N VAL A 98 -8.84 11.34 -11.62
CA VAL A 98 -7.87 12.34 -12.09
C VAL A 98 -8.33 13.78 -11.86
N THR A 99 -9.64 14.00 -11.76
CA THR A 99 -10.30 15.29 -11.51
C THR A 99 -11.63 15.08 -10.79
N VAL A 100 -12.14 16.15 -10.15
CA VAL A 100 -13.47 16.22 -9.55
C VAL A 100 -14.58 16.68 -10.51
N GLU A 101 -14.22 16.99 -11.76
CA GLU A 101 -15.21 17.26 -12.81
C GLU A 101 -16.13 16.06 -13.04
N GLY A 102 -17.43 16.34 -13.13
CA GLY A 102 -18.49 15.34 -13.18
C GLY A 102 -18.69 14.55 -11.89
N LEU A 103 -18.09 14.97 -10.77
CA LEU A 103 -18.31 14.41 -9.42
C LEU A 103 -18.74 15.48 -8.43
N CYS A 104 -17.86 16.44 -8.19
CA CYS A 104 -18.10 17.53 -7.25
C CYS A 104 -18.64 18.77 -7.98
N GLY A 105 -18.34 18.94 -9.27
CA GLY A 105 -18.90 19.99 -10.11
C GLY A 105 -19.35 19.41 -11.44
N TYR A 106 -20.52 19.83 -11.91
CA TYR A 106 -21.09 19.39 -13.18
C TYR A 106 -21.03 20.55 -14.19
N GLU A 107 -20.85 20.23 -15.47
CA GLU A 107 -20.74 21.23 -16.55
C GLU A 107 -22.00 22.12 -16.65
N THR A 108 -23.18 21.53 -16.43
CA THR A 108 -24.47 22.23 -16.48
C THR A 108 -25.17 22.15 -15.12
N VAL A 109 -25.53 23.31 -14.56
CA VAL A 109 -26.39 23.40 -13.38
C VAL A 109 -27.84 23.25 -13.82
N THR A 110 -28.51 22.20 -13.34
CA THR A 110 -29.90 21.87 -13.70
C THR A 110 -30.92 22.31 -12.65
N GLY A 111 -30.47 22.88 -11.54
CA GLY A 111 -31.30 23.43 -10.45
C GLY A 111 -30.47 23.79 -9.22
N GLU A 112 -31.09 24.43 -8.23
CA GLU A 112 -30.43 24.92 -7.00
C GLU A 112 -29.69 23.79 -6.24
N GLY A 113 -30.29 22.60 -6.14
CA GLY A 113 -29.64 21.42 -5.52
C GLY A 113 -28.54 20.76 -6.37
N TRP A 114 -28.25 21.28 -7.57
CA TRP A 114 -27.30 20.70 -8.52
C TRP A 114 -26.16 21.66 -8.92
N GLU A 115 -25.99 22.77 -8.18
CA GLU A 115 -24.89 23.72 -8.39
C GLU A 115 -23.51 23.08 -8.19
N GLY A 116 -23.45 22.07 -7.33
CA GLY A 116 -22.22 21.38 -6.98
C GLY A 116 -21.40 22.10 -5.93
N CYS A 117 -20.29 21.46 -5.57
CA CYS A 117 -19.39 21.98 -4.55
C CYS A 117 -18.73 23.27 -5.01
N ALA A 118 -18.81 24.31 -4.17
CA ALA A 118 -18.17 25.61 -4.43
C ALA A 118 -16.64 25.52 -4.68
N LYS A 119 -15.99 24.42 -4.26
CA LYS A 119 -14.56 24.18 -4.48
C LYS A 119 -14.25 23.31 -5.71
N ALA A 120 -15.25 22.84 -6.45
CA ALA A 120 -15.03 21.93 -7.57
C ALA A 120 -14.14 22.56 -8.66
N GLY A 121 -14.30 23.86 -8.92
CA GLY A 121 -13.51 24.60 -9.90
C GLY A 121 -12.22 25.25 -9.38
N SER A 122 -11.81 24.99 -8.13
CA SER A 122 -10.66 25.70 -7.54
C SER A 122 -9.29 25.11 -7.91
N GLY A 123 -9.27 23.91 -8.51
CA GLY A 123 -8.05 23.17 -8.81
C GLY A 123 -7.37 22.53 -7.59
N TYR A 124 -7.95 22.65 -6.39
CA TYR A 124 -7.34 22.11 -5.16
C TYR A 124 -7.28 20.59 -5.16
N TYR A 125 -8.26 19.91 -5.75
CA TYR A 125 -8.19 18.45 -5.84
C TYR A 125 -6.98 18.00 -6.67
N GLU A 126 -6.79 18.61 -7.84
CA GLU A 126 -5.69 18.31 -8.76
C GLU A 126 -4.34 18.63 -8.14
N GLN A 127 -4.22 19.76 -7.43
CA GLN A 127 -3.04 20.11 -6.65
C GLN A 127 -2.76 19.10 -5.53
N GLY A 128 -3.80 18.65 -4.82
CA GLY A 128 -3.66 17.62 -3.79
C GLY A 128 -3.23 16.29 -4.38
N ARG A 129 -3.83 15.90 -5.51
CA ARG A 129 -3.49 14.68 -6.25
C ARG A 129 -2.05 14.70 -6.75
N ALA A 130 -1.56 15.84 -7.23
CA ALA A 130 -0.19 15.99 -7.71
C ALA A 130 0.87 15.72 -6.61
N LYS A 131 0.53 15.89 -5.33
CA LYS A 131 1.39 15.52 -4.19
C LYS A 131 1.45 14.01 -3.94
N GLY A 132 0.61 13.23 -4.63
CA GLY A 132 0.52 11.78 -4.51
C GLY A 132 0.16 11.33 -3.09
N ILE A 133 0.43 10.06 -2.80
CA ILE A 133 0.15 9.48 -1.48
C ILE A 133 0.95 10.18 -0.36
N GLY A 134 2.13 10.73 -0.67
CA GLY A 134 2.99 11.45 0.27
C GLY A 134 2.35 12.72 0.87
N GLY A 135 1.44 13.37 0.15
CA GLY A 135 0.67 14.51 0.67
C GLY A 135 -0.37 14.12 1.73
N ILE A 136 -0.82 12.86 1.71
CA ILE A 136 -1.83 12.32 2.61
C ILE A 136 -1.14 11.59 3.76
N ILE A 137 -0.28 10.62 3.42
CA ILE A 137 0.51 9.82 4.34
C ILE A 137 1.99 10.14 4.07
N PRO A 138 2.63 10.96 4.93
CA PRO A 138 4.04 11.27 4.79
C PRO A 138 4.89 9.98 4.78
N PRO A 139 5.97 9.94 3.97
CA PRO A 139 6.91 8.83 4.00
C PRO A 139 7.66 8.81 5.34
N ARG A 140 8.31 7.68 5.61
CA ARG A 140 9.29 7.58 6.70
C ARG A 140 10.42 8.56 6.47
N SER A 141 10.99 9.10 7.56
CA SER A 141 12.11 10.03 7.44
C SER A 141 13.38 9.31 6.99
N GLU A 142 14.23 9.99 6.21
CA GLU A 142 15.51 9.44 5.77
C GLU A 142 16.43 9.12 6.95
N GLU A 143 16.37 9.94 8.01
CA GLU A 143 17.13 9.73 9.25
C GLU A 143 16.72 8.43 9.94
N GLU A 144 15.42 8.23 10.16
CA GLU A 144 14.89 6.99 10.74
C GLU A 144 15.32 5.77 9.92
N MET A 145 15.17 5.82 8.58
CA MET A 145 15.55 4.70 7.71
C MET A 145 17.05 4.39 7.74
N ARG A 146 17.90 5.42 7.82
CA ARG A 146 19.35 5.26 7.94
C ARG A 146 19.76 4.66 9.28
N GLU A 147 19.14 5.09 10.38
CA GLU A 147 19.38 4.50 11.70
C GLU A 147 18.89 3.04 11.78
N GLU A 148 17.72 2.77 11.20
CA GLU A 148 17.19 1.41 11.05
C GLU A 148 18.10 0.51 10.21
N LYS A 149 18.70 1.03 9.11
CA LYS A 149 19.69 0.33 8.29
C LYS A 149 20.90 -0.09 9.14
N ALA A 150 21.50 0.87 9.85
CA ALA A 150 22.70 0.61 10.61
C ALA A 150 22.48 -0.47 11.69
N ARG A 151 21.31 -0.47 12.32
CA ARG A 151 20.94 -1.49 13.32
C ARG A 151 20.69 -2.87 12.70
N SER A 152 19.98 -2.93 11.57
CA SER A 152 19.66 -4.21 10.93
C SER A 152 20.87 -4.85 10.27
N ILE A 153 21.82 -4.08 9.75
CA ILE A 153 23.09 -4.62 9.23
C ILE A 153 23.92 -5.28 10.32
N ARG A 154 24.10 -4.63 11.48
CA ARG A 154 24.79 -5.26 12.62
C ARG A 154 24.11 -6.56 13.06
N ALA A 155 22.78 -6.55 13.16
CA ALA A 155 22.03 -7.74 13.49
C ALA A 155 22.18 -8.86 12.44
N LEU A 156 22.26 -8.49 11.16
CA LEU A 156 22.47 -9.43 10.06
C LEU A 156 23.88 -10.04 10.09
N GLU A 157 24.91 -9.24 10.36
CA GLU A 157 26.30 -9.68 10.50
C GLU A 157 26.48 -10.65 11.68
N GLU A 158 25.73 -10.47 12.76
CA GLU A 158 25.78 -11.32 13.95
C GLU A 158 24.88 -12.57 13.87
N ALA A 159 23.91 -12.60 12.93
CA ALA A 159 22.92 -13.66 12.86
C ALA A 159 23.50 -15.04 12.51
N GLU A 160 23.02 -16.07 13.21
CA GLU A 160 23.18 -17.48 12.82
C GLU A 160 22.00 -17.98 11.97
N GLU A 161 20.85 -17.31 12.08
CA GLU A 161 19.65 -17.55 11.29
C GLU A 161 19.00 -16.22 10.91
N VAL A 162 18.64 -16.08 9.63
CA VAL A 162 17.94 -14.90 9.09
C VAL A 162 16.53 -15.27 8.68
N SER A 163 15.57 -14.48 9.15
CA SER A 163 14.18 -14.57 8.69
C SER A 163 13.99 -13.70 7.46
N ILE A 164 13.32 -14.21 6.43
CA ILE A 164 13.13 -13.49 5.17
C ILE A 164 11.83 -13.92 4.50
N ARG A 165 11.18 -12.98 3.82
CA ARG A 165 10.06 -13.32 2.95
C ARG A 165 10.53 -14.19 1.80
N PRO A 166 9.82 -15.27 1.45
CA PRO A 166 10.22 -16.13 0.34
C PRO A 166 10.58 -15.36 -0.94
N HIS A 167 9.68 -14.54 -1.49
CA HIS A 167 9.89 -13.93 -2.80
C HIS A 167 11.05 -12.93 -2.86
N ILE A 168 11.42 -12.30 -1.73
CA ILE A 168 12.51 -11.31 -1.72
C ILE A 168 13.90 -11.96 -1.78
N LEU A 169 14.00 -13.29 -1.58
CA LEU A 169 15.22 -14.04 -1.93
C LEU A 169 15.51 -13.98 -3.43
N MET A 170 14.47 -14.03 -4.27
CA MET A 170 14.61 -13.85 -5.71
C MET A 170 14.92 -12.39 -6.05
N CYS A 171 14.32 -11.43 -5.34
CA CYS A 171 14.67 -10.02 -5.48
C CYS A 171 16.15 -9.76 -5.18
N ALA A 172 16.70 -10.40 -4.15
CA ALA A 172 18.12 -10.33 -3.83
C ALA A 172 18.98 -10.77 -5.03
N VAL A 173 18.67 -11.94 -5.61
CA VAL A 173 19.38 -12.46 -6.79
C VAL A 173 19.25 -11.52 -7.98
N CYS A 174 18.06 -10.98 -8.26
CA CYS A 174 17.85 -10.04 -9.35
C CYS A 174 18.66 -8.74 -9.17
N GLN A 175 18.65 -8.16 -7.97
CA GLN A 175 19.43 -6.96 -7.65
C GLN A 175 20.93 -7.23 -7.84
N TYR A 176 21.44 -8.32 -7.26
CA TYR A 176 22.85 -8.67 -7.34
C TYR A 176 23.27 -9.04 -8.78
N GLY A 177 22.45 -9.80 -9.50
CA GLY A 177 22.68 -10.10 -10.92
C GLY A 177 22.65 -8.85 -11.81
N GLY A 178 21.84 -7.85 -11.45
CA GLY A 178 21.77 -6.55 -12.10
C GLY A 178 22.89 -5.57 -11.72
N GLY A 179 23.87 -5.99 -10.92
CA GLY A 179 25.03 -5.17 -10.53
C GLY A 179 24.88 -4.37 -9.23
N VAL A 180 23.75 -4.47 -8.52
CA VAL A 180 23.59 -3.84 -7.20
C VAL A 180 24.51 -4.54 -6.20
N ARG A 181 25.27 -3.75 -5.45
CA ARG A 181 26.19 -4.23 -4.40
C ARG A 181 26.02 -3.39 -3.14
N PRO A 182 26.39 -3.92 -1.97
CA PRO A 182 26.49 -3.11 -0.75
C PRO A 182 27.47 -1.93 -0.88
N PRO A 183 27.22 -0.83 -0.16
CA PRO A 183 26.02 -0.56 0.64
C PRO A 183 24.81 -0.22 -0.25
N TYR A 184 23.64 -0.79 0.06
CA TYR A 184 22.40 -0.46 -0.66
C TYR A 184 21.37 0.20 0.28
N PRO A 185 21.00 1.47 0.05
CA PRO A 185 20.10 2.17 0.97
C PRO A 185 18.69 1.57 1.13
N PRO A 186 17.98 1.13 0.07
CA PRO A 186 16.56 0.77 0.16
C PRO A 186 16.19 -0.51 0.94
N ASP A 187 17.09 -1.48 1.04
CA ASP A 187 16.89 -2.79 1.72
C ASP A 187 18.24 -3.44 2.03
N ASN A 188 18.25 -4.58 2.75
CA ASN A 188 19.47 -5.33 3.10
C ASN A 188 19.74 -6.55 2.19
N LEU A 189 19.05 -6.68 1.06
CA LEU A 189 19.14 -7.87 0.23
C LEU A 189 20.54 -8.05 -0.41
N PRO A 190 21.22 -6.99 -0.90
CA PRO A 190 22.58 -7.11 -1.40
C PRO A 190 23.58 -7.49 -0.30
N GLU A 191 23.40 -6.97 0.92
CA GLU A 191 24.24 -7.30 2.08
C GLU A 191 24.07 -8.76 2.50
N LEU A 192 22.83 -9.26 2.54
CA LEU A 192 22.55 -10.67 2.80
C LEU A 192 23.30 -11.56 1.80
N LEU A 193 23.22 -11.26 0.50
CA LEU A 193 23.92 -12.05 -0.52
C LEU A 193 25.44 -11.96 -0.38
N GLN A 194 26.00 -10.79 -0.07
CA GLN A 194 27.43 -10.65 0.14
C GLN A 194 27.90 -11.53 1.31
N ILE A 195 27.17 -11.54 2.42
CA ILE A 195 27.45 -12.39 3.59
C ILE A 195 27.38 -13.86 3.20
N ILE A 196 26.33 -14.29 2.50
CA ILE A 196 26.18 -15.69 2.08
C ILE A 196 27.32 -16.10 1.14
N LEU A 197 27.73 -15.25 0.21
CA LEU A 197 28.74 -15.57 -0.80
C LEU A 197 30.17 -15.60 -0.24
N HIS A 198 30.48 -14.78 0.76
CA HIS A 198 31.86 -14.53 1.17
C HIS A 198 32.18 -14.89 2.62
N GLU A 199 31.18 -15.01 3.49
CA GLU A 199 31.40 -15.10 4.93
C GLU A 199 30.67 -16.31 5.56
N LYS A 200 29.39 -16.49 5.27
CA LYS A 200 28.51 -17.49 5.88
C LYS A 200 27.70 -18.27 4.82
N PRO A 201 28.32 -19.13 4.00
CA PRO A 201 27.63 -19.89 2.96
C PRO A 201 26.56 -20.85 3.50
N ASP A 202 26.68 -21.26 4.77
CA ASP A 202 25.75 -22.14 5.46
C ASP A 202 24.75 -21.39 6.37
N LEU A 203 24.65 -20.07 6.23
CA LEU A 203 23.70 -19.25 7.00
C LEU A 203 22.29 -19.84 6.90
N ARG A 204 21.63 -20.02 8.05
CA ARG A 204 20.28 -20.59 8.08
C ARG A 204 19.27 -19.53 7.68
N ILE A 205 18.36 -19.87 6.78
CA ILE A 205 17.31 -18.99 6.28
C ILE A 205 15.95 -19.55 6.66
N ARG A 206 15.16 -18.78 7.43
CA ARG A 206 13.79 -19.09 7.81
C ARG A 206 12.81 -18.35 6.92
N MET A 207 11.85 -19.08 6.33
CA MET A 207 10.76 -18.50 5.55
C MET A 207 9.79 -17.75 6.48
N ALA A 208 9.74 -16.43 6.40
CA ALA A 208 8.93 -15.58 7.27
C ALA A 208 7.76 -14.92 6.51
N ARG A 209 6.70 -14.60 7.26
CA ARG A 209 5.60 -13.74 6.78
C ARG A 209 5.93 -12.29 7.06
N GLY A 210 5.40 -11.39 6.22
CA GLY A 210 5.50 -9.95 6.47
C GLY A 210 6.90 -9.36 6.23
N ALA A 211 7.03 -8.04 6.39
CA ALA A 211 8.25 -7.31 6.07
C ALA A 211 9.31 -7.47 7.17
N ASP A 212 10.03 -8.58 7.13
CA ASP A 212 11.08 -8.91 8.11
C ASP A 212 12.02 -7.73 8.35
N TRP A 213 12.26 -7.44 9.63
CA TRP A 213 13.05 -6.28 10.03
C TRP A 213 14.50 -6.37 9.53
N MET A 214 15.15 -7.54 9.56
CA MET A 214 16.54 -7.66 9.11
C MET A 214 16.70 -7.33 7.62
N MET A 215 15.65 -7.50 6.81
CA MET A 215 15.71 -7.24 5.37
C MET A 215 15.13 -5.88 4.97
N CYS A 216 14.03 -5.48 5.62
CA CYS A 216 13.21 -4.37 5.18
C CYS A 216 13.30 -3.15 6.11
N SER A 217 14.13 -3.14 7.15
CA SER A 217 14.20 -2.00 8.08
C SER A 217 14.44 -0.65 7.40
N PRO A 218 15.29 -0.50 6.36
CA PRO A 218 15.49 0.82 5.74
C PRO A 218 14.46 1.14 4.66
N CYS A 219 13.48 0.25 4.43
CA CYS A 219 12.56 0.39 3.32
C CYS A 219 11.47 1.45 3.63
N PRO A 220 11.23 2.42 2.73
CA PRO A 220 10.17 3.42 2.91
C PRO A 220 8.77 2.80 2.89
N ALA A 221 8.63 1.61 2.31
CA ALA A 221 7.37 0.88 2.24
C ALA A 221 7.16 -0.12 3.38
N ARG A 222 8.05 -0.18 4.38
CA ARG A 222 7.85 -0.98 5.58
C ARG A 222 6.95 -0.24 6.57
N VAL A 223 6.00 -0.95 7.17
CA VAL A 223 5.19 -0.47 8.29
C VAL A 223 5.60 -1.21 9.55
N PRO A 224 6.46 -0.61 10.41
CA PRO A 224 7.03 -1.30 11.56
C PRO A 224 5.99 -1.89 12.50
N LYS A 225 4.93 -1.12 12.83
CA LYS A 225 3.85 -1.54 13.74
C LYS A 225 3.07 -2.77 13.27
N LEU A 226 3.06 -3.04 11.96
CA LEU A 226 2.32 -4.16 11.37
C LEU A 226 3.23 -5.31 10.93
N ASN A 227 4.55 -5.13 10.98
CA ASN A 227 5.51 -5.99 10.30
C ASN A 227 5.10 -6.26 8.84
N ALA A 228 4.65 -5.23 8.12
CA ALA A 228 4.02 -5.37 6.81
C ALA A 228 4.74 -4.53 5.74
N CYS A 229 4.62 -4.98 4.49
CA CYS A 229 5.06 -4.22 3.33
C CYS A 229 3.83 -3.59 2.67
N VAL A 230 3.84 -2.26 2.55
CA VAL A 230 2.83 -1.47 1.85
C VAL A 230 3.32 -1.01 0.49
N ASN A 231 4.30 -1.70 -0.10
CA ASN A 231 4.65 -1.46 -1.50
C ASN A 231 3.50 -1.99 -2.37
N VAL A 232 3.01 -1.13 -3.26
CA VAL A 232 1.67 -1.21 -3.85
C VAL A 232 1.73 -1.24 -5.36
N LEU A 233 2.64 -2.02 -5.92
CA LEU A 233 2.46 -2.52 -7.29
C LEU A 233 1.20 -3.43 -7.28
N GLY A 234 0.00 -2.84 -7.34
CA GLY A 234 -1.32 -3.50 -7.30
C GLY A 234 -2.13 -3.34 -6.00
N SER A 235 -2.82 -4.40 -5.59
CA SER A 235 -3.84 -4.49 -4.52
C SER A 235 -3.30 -4.36 -3.08
N GLY A 236 -2.26 -3.57 -2.86
CA GLY A 236 -1.52 -3.52 -1.60
C GLY A 236 -0.60 -4.72 -1.39
N GLY A 237 -0.22 -4.96 -0.13
CA GLY A 237 0.67 -6.06 0.26
C GLY A 237 0.21 -7.46 -0.17
N LEU A 238 -1.05 -7.62 -0.63
CA LEU A 238 -1.61 -8.86 -1.16
C LEU A 238 -0.79 -9.46 -2.31
N SER A 239 -0.30 -8.63 -3.23
CA SER A 239 0.55 -9.13 -4.33
C SER A 239 1.82 -9.79 -3.80
N ASN A 240 2.41 -9.22 -2.73
CA ASN A 240 3.59 -9.75 -2.06
C ASN A 240 3.28 -11.07 -1.35
N GLU A 241 2.15 -11.15 -0.62
CA GLU A 241 1.72 -12.40 0.03
C GLU A 241 1.49 -13.52 -0.97
N LYS A 242 0.86 -13.21 -2.12
CA LYS A 242 0.68 -14.20 -3.17
C LYS A 242 2.03 -14.64 -3.77
N ARG A 243 2.98 -13.73 -3.99
CA ARG A 243 4.33 -14.10 -4.49
C ARG A 243 5.05 -15.03 -3.53
N ASP A 244 4.93 -14.81 -2.23
CA ASP A 244 5.50 -15.70 -1.22
C ASP A 244 4.90 -17.09 -1.31
N LEU A 245 3.57 -17.18 -1.38
CA LEU A 245 2.86 -18.47 -1.47
C LEU A 245 3.17 -19.20 -2.79
N ASP A 246 3.22 -18.49 -3.91
CA ASP A 246 3.58 -19.05 -5.22
C ASP A 246 5.00 -19.67 -5.15
N MET A 247 5.95 -18.99 -4.51
CA MET A 247 7.32 -19.48 -4.34
C MET A 247 7.37 -20.67 -3.38
N LEU A 248 6.73 -20.58 -2.21
CA LEU A 248 6.68 -21.66 -1.23
C LEU A 248 6.08 -22.94 -1.84
N GLN A 249 5.01 -22.81 -2.63
CA GLN A 249 4.40 -23.94 -3.33
C GLN A 249 5.39 -24.61 -4.29
N LYS A 250 6.12 -23.83 -5.10
CA LYS A 250 7.10 -24.38 -6.06
C LYS A 250 8.29 -25.07 -5.38
N LEU A 251 8.71 -24.57 -4.22
CA LEU A 251 9.83 -25.14 -3.46
C LEU A 251 9.41 -26.32 -2.56
N GLY A 252 8.11 -26.54 -2.36
CA GLY A 252 7.62 -27.51 -1.38
C GLY A 252 7.92 -27.10 0.07
N LEU A 253 7.94 -25.79 0.34
CA LEU A 253 8.25 -25.22 1.66
C LEU A 253 7.00 -24.55 2.26
N HIS A 254 7.09 -24.24 3.55
CA HIS A 254 6.06 -23.49 4.27
C HIS A 254 6.69 -22.28 4.95
N PHE A 255 5.86 -21.33 5.38
CA PHE A 255 6.32 -20.37 6.39
C PHE A 255 6.79 -21.12 7.64
N GLY A 256 7.95 -20.73 8.16
CA GLY A 256 8.65 -21.39 9.25
C GLY A 256 9.66 -22.45 8.80
N SER A 257 9.65 -22.91 7.55
CA SER A 257 10.70 -23.78 7.02
C SER A 257 12.07 -23.11 7.13
N VAL A 258 13.09 -23.88 7.52
CA VAL A 258 14.46 -23.42 7.67
C VAL A 258 15.38 -24.27 6.80
N MET A 259 16.26 -23.63 6.03
CA MET A 259 17.27 -24.29 5.19
C MET A 259 18.59 -23.53 5.25
N GLY A 260 19.71 -24.22 5.00
CA GLY A 260 20.98 -23.54 4.74
C GLY A 260 20.91 -22.75 3.43
N ALA A 261 21.52 -21.57 3.39
CA ALA A 261 21.43 -20.64 2.27
C ALA A 261 21.88 -21.27 0.94
N THR A 262 23.01 -21.99 0.94
CA THR A 262 23.52 -22.67 -0.26
C THR A 262 22.52 -23.68 -0.84
N ASP A 263 21.95 -24.54 0.00
CA ASP A 263 20.97 -25.53 -0.44
C ASP A 263 19.65 -24.89 -0.87
N LEU A 264 19.23 -23.84 -0.17
CA LEU A 264 18.04 -23.07 -0.52
C LEU A 264 18.18 -22.42 -1.90
N TYR A 265 19.30 -21.73 -2.19
CA TYR A 265 19.50 -21.12 -3.50
C TYR A 265 19.63 -22.16 -4.61
N ARG A 266 20.26 -23.31 -4.35
CA ARG A 266 20.27 -24.44 -5.30
C ARG A 266 18.84 -24.90 -5.62
N LEU A 267 18.01 -25.10 -4.60
CA LEU A 267 16.61 -25.48 -4.76
C LEU A 267 15.81 -24.41 -5.54
N ILE A 268 16.03 -23.13 -5.25
CA ILE A 268 15.39 -22.01 -5.96
C ILE A 268 15.73 -22.06 -7.45
N PHE A 269 17.01 -22.17 -7.81
CA PHE A 269 17.43 -22.19 -9.21
C PHE A 269 17.01 -23.46 -9.95
N GLU A 270 16.92 -24.59 -9.26
CA GLU A 270 16.40 -25.83 -9.84
C GLU A 270 14.90 -25.75 -10.14
N ARG A 271 14.10 -25.20 -9.22
CA ARG A 271 12.62 -25.26 -9.28
C ARG A 271 11.98 -24.01 -9.89
N ILE A 272 12.70 -22.89 -9.96
CA ILE A 272 12.21 -21.60 -10.43
C ILE A 272 13.22 -21.03 -11.45
N PRO A 273 13.21 -21.53 -12.70
CA PRO A 273 14.20 -21.15 -13.71
C PRO A 273 14.01 -19.72 -14.24
N THR A 274 12.83 -19.11 -14.01
CA THR A 274 12.52 -17.74 -14.43
C THR A 274 11.75 -17.02 -13.34
N THR A 275 12.02 -15.72 -13.18
CA THR A 275 11.29 -14.86 -12.25
C THR A 275 9.83 -14.66 -12.67
N ALA A 276 9.50 -14.87 -13.94
CA ALA A 276 8.14 -14.71 -14.45
C ALA A 276 7.13 -15.62 -13.73
N ASP A 277 7.57 -16.81 -13.31
CA ASP A 277 6.74 -17.80 -12.61
C ASP A 277 6.21 -17.30 -11.25
N ILE A 278 6.92 -16.37 -10.62
CA ILE A 278 6.58 -15.81 -9.31
C ILE A 278 6.15 -14.36 -9.44
N CYS A 279 6.92 -13.56 -10.18
CA CYS A 279 6.84 -12.11 -10.18
C CYS A 279 5.94 -11.54 -11.28
N LYS A 280 5.74 -12.25 -12.41
CA LYS A 280 4.84 -11.75 -13.46
C LYS A 280 3.41 -11.83 -12.95
N ARG A 281 2.66 -10.74 -13.17
CA ARG A 281 1.21 -10.71 -12.96
C ARG A 281 0.58 -10.45 -14.32
N GLU A 282 -0.32 -11.33 -14.73
CA GLU A 282 -1.16 -11.13 -15.91
C GLU A 282 -2.45 -10.48 -15.40
N GLY A 283 -2.75 -9.28 -15.89
CA GLY A 283 -3.84 -8.44 -15.43
C GLY A 283 -3.73 -7.05 -15.99
#